data_AF-A0A7S1RLZ4-F1
#
_entry.id   AF-A0A7S1RLZ4-F1
#
_cell.length_a   1.000
_cell.length_b   1.000
_cell.length_c   1.000
_cell.angle_alpha   90.00
_cell.angle_beta   90.00
_cell.angle_gamma   90.00
#
_symmetry.space_group_name_H-M   'P 1'
#
loop_
_entity.id
_entity.type
_entity.pdbx_description
1 polymer ?
#
loop_
_entity_poly.entity_id
_entity_poly.type
_entity_poly.pdbx_seq_one_letter_code
_entity_poly.pdbx_strand_id
1 'polypeptide(L)'
;VNYALGLPALYGAVHLRMGDKVDGDRAEALPIPLRTYAEAAAESCQKAGVAVLVVCSDDTVGARDLADALSIAAPGLDLRWRRSPLECSGHWQDDWNALP
;
A
#
# COMPACT_ATOMS: atom_id res chain seq x y z
N VAL A 1 12.78 9.00 -6.05
CA VAL A 1 13.16 7.96 -7.03
C VAL A 1 12.58 6.64 -6.65
N ASN A 2 11.78 6.06 -7.54
CA ASN A 2 11.32 4.66 -7.43
C ASN A 2 12.50 3.68 -7.33
N TYR A 3 13.70 4.07 -7.79
CA TYR A 3 14.94 3.29 -7.64
C TYR A 3 15.27 2.96 -6.17
N ALA A 4 14.94 3.84 -5.22
CA ALA A 4 15.19 3.61 -3.79
C ALA A 4 14.38 2.43 -3.21
N LEU A 5 13.35 1.98 -3.92
CA LEU A 5 12.52 0.85 -3.50
C LEU A 5 13.08 -0.51 -3.96
N GLY A 6 14.06 -0.52 -4.87
CA GLY A 6 14.65 -1.75 -5.40
C GLY A 6 13.59 -2.70 -5.98
N LEU A 7 12.58 -2.16 -6.67
CA LEU A 7 11.47 -2.95 -7.19
C LEU A 7 11.92 -3.80 -8.39
N PRO A 8 11.43 -5.04 -8.50
CA PRO A 8 11.63 -5.85 -9.70
C PRO A 8 10.85 -5.26 -10.89
N ALA A 9 11.10 -5.77 -12.10
CA ALA A 9 10.39 -5.35 -13.31
C ALA A 9 8.87 -5.56 -13.26
N LEU A 10 8.41 -6.52 -12.44
CA LEU A 10 6.99 -6.84 -12.24
C LEU A 10 6.69 -6.84 -10.73
N TYR A 11 5.77 -5.97 -10.32
CA TYR A 11 5.31 -5.86 -8.95
C TYR A 11 3.81 -5.54 -8.94
N GLY A 12 3.12 -5.95 -7.88
CA GLY A 12 1.77 -5.48 -7.57
C GLY A 12 1.83 -4.14 -6.84
N ALA A 13 0.78 -3.34 -6.93
CA ALA A 13 0.62 -2.15 -6.11
C ALA A 13 -0.79 -2.09 -5.54
N VAL A 14 -0.91 -1.71 -4.26
CA VAL A 14 -2.18 -1.44 -3.60
C VAL A 14 -2.17 -0.02 -3.06
N HIS A 15 -3.24 0.72 -3.35
CA HIS A 15 -3.47 2.03 -2.78
C HIS A 15 -4.57 1.93 -1.74
N LEU A 16 -4.19 2.09 -0.48
CA LEU A 16 -5.09 2.19 0.65
C LEU A 16 -5.45 3.66 0.83
N ARG A 17 -6.74 3.98 0.66
CA ARG A 17 -7.27 5.31 0.95
C ARG A 17 -8.01 5.25 2.28
N MET A 18 -7.60 6.08 3.23
CA MET A 18 -8.18 6.25 4.55
C MET A 18 -8.44 7.74 4.82
N GLY A 19 -8.83 8.07 6.06
CA GLY A 19 -8.94 9.46 6.52
C GLY A 19 -10.16 10.18 5.97
N ASP A 20 -9.99 11.44 5.59
CA ASP A 20 -11.07 12.38 5.25
C ASP A 20 -11.98 11.91 4.11
N LYS A 21 -11.44 11.12 3.17
CA LYS A 21 -12.19 10.58 2.03
C LYS A 21 -13.08 9.40 2.37
N VAL A 22 -12.86 8.76 3.53
CA VAL A 22 -13.62 7.58 4.00
C VAL A 22 -14.48 7.93 5.21
N ASP A 23 -13.90 8.62 6.19
CA ASP A 23 -14.53 8.89 7.50
C ASP A 23 -14.84 10.38 7.74
N GLY A 24 -14.64 11.24 6.74
CA GLY A 24 -14.89 12.68 6.85
C GLY A 24 -16.30 13.12 6.48
N ASP A 25 -16.65 14.36 6.84
CA ASP A 25 -17.96 14.98 6.51
C ASP A 25 -18.26 15.06 5.00
N ARG A 26 -17.22 14.92 4.17
CA ARG A 26 -17.29 14.86 2.71
C ARG A 26 -16.76 13.53 2.17
N ALA A 27 -17.02 12.43 2.87
CA ALA A 27 -16.61 11.11 2.42
C ALA A 27 -17.02 10.87 0.96
N GLU A 28 -16.05 10.46 0.15
CA GLU A 28 -16.19 10.18 -1.28
C GLU A 28 -16.11 8.67 -1.56
N ALA A 29 -15.69 7.88 -0.58
CA ALA A 29 -15.52 6.44 -0.67
C ALA A 29 -16.14 5.72 0.52
N LEU A 30 -16.56 4.47 0.32
CA LEU A 30 -17.02 3.61 1.39
C LEU A 30 -15.84 2.98 2.12
N PRO A 31 -15.93 2.78 3.45
CA PRO A 31 -14.92 2.03 4.18
C PRO A 31 -14.90 0.58 3.72
N ILE A 32 -13.71 0.09 3.37
CA ILE A 32 -13.48 -1.31 3.01
C ILE A 32 -12.59 -1.91 4.11
N PRO A 33 -12.97 -3.07 4.70
CA PRO A 33 -12.15 -3.74 5.69
C PRO A 33 -10.75 -4.05 5.14
N LEU A 34 -9.71 -3.83 5.95
CA LEU A 34 -8.33 -4.11 5.56
C LEU A 34 -8.09 -5.56 5.12
N ARG A 35 -8.81 -6.50 5.72
CA ARG A 35 -8.82 -7.92 5.29
C ARG A 35 -9.22 -8.06 3.82
N THR A 36 -10.23 -7.32 3.37
CA THR A 36 -10.69 -7.35 1.97
C THR A 36 -9.63 -6.81 1.02
N TYR A 37 -8.93 -5.73 1.39
CA TYR A 37 -7.77 -5.25 0.64
C TYR A 37 -6.66 -6.31 0.57
N ALA A 38 -6.32 -6.93 1.70
CA ALA A 38 -5.27 -7.94 1.77
C ALA A 38 -5.58 -9.17 0.90
N GLU A 39 -6.80 -9.70 0.99
CA GLU A 39 -7.26 -10.85 0.20
C GLU A 39 -7.24 -10.53 -1.31
N ALA A 40 -7.77 -9.37 -1.72
CA ALA A 40 -7.79 -8.96 -3.12
C ALA A 40 -6.38 -8.69 -3.68
N ALA A 41 -5.51 -8.07 -2.90
CA ALA A 41 -4.12 -7.82 -3.30
C ALA A 41 -3.32 -9.12 -3.40
N ALA A 42 -3.51 -10.04 -2.45
CA ALA A 42 -2.91 -11.38 -2.48
C ALA A 42 -3.35 -12.17 -3.72
N GLU A 43 -4.65 -12.24 -3.99
CA GLU A 43 -5.20 -12.93 -5.15
C GLU A 43 -4.68 -12.34 -6.46
N SER A 44 -4.63 -11.01 -6.55
CA SER A 44 -4.11 -10.30 -7.73
C SER A 44 -2.62 -10.61 -7.95
N CYS A 45 -1.81 -10.61 -6.88
CA CYS A 45 -0.40 -10.93 -6.97
C CYS A 45 -0.16 -12.38 -7.38
N GLN A 46 -0.94 -13.32 -6.82
CA GLN A 46 -0.87 -14.73 -7.16
C GLN A 46 -1.22 -14.98 -8.63
N LYS A 47 -2.31 -14.38 -9.13
CA LYS A 47 -2.71 -14.50 -10.55
C LYS A 47 -1.68 -13.92 -11.50
N ALA A 48 -1.04 -12.81 -11.11
CA ALA A 48 0.00 -12.16 -11.91
C ALA A 48 1.37 -12.84 -11.78
N GLY A 49 1.56 -13.76 -10.84
CA GLY A 49 2.84 -14.41 -10.57
C GLY A 49 3.89 -13.44 -10.03
N VAL A 50 3.48 -12.39 -9.30
CA VAL A 50 4.40 -11.41 -8.70
C VAL A 50 4.64 -11.70 -7.23
N ALA A 51 5.89 -11.56 -6.80
CA ALA A 51 6.32 -11.80 -5.43
C ALA A 51 6.49 -10.52 -4.60
N VAL A 52 6.36 -9.34 -5.24
CA VAL A 52 6.52 -8.04 -4.58
C VAL A 52 5.23 -7.24 -4.68
N LEU A 53 4.78 -6.68 -3.56
CA LEU A 53 3.63 -5.78 -3.48
C LEU A 53 4.06 -4.45 -2.85
N VAL A 54 3.77 -3.37 -3.56
CA VAL A 54 3.98 -2.00 -3.08
C VAL A 54 2.71 -1.50 -2.39
N VAL A 55 2.85 -1.02 -1.16
CA VAL A 55 1.75 -0.40 -0.40
C VAL A 55 1.86 1.12 -0.47
N CYS A 56 0.79 1.75 -0.97
CA CYS A 56 0.61 3.19 -1.06
C CYS A 56 -0.51 3.59 -0.09
N SER A 57 -0.33 4.57 0.79
CA SER A 57 -1.37 4.96 1.75
C SER A 57 -1.27 6.45 2.14
N ASP A 58 -2.39 7.08 2.51
CA ASP A 58 -2.41 8.32 3.30
C ASP A 58 -2.10 8.09 4.77
N ASP A 59 -2.35 6.87 5.24
CA ASP A 59 -2.37 6.53 6.64
C ASP A 59 -1.30 5.46 6.93
N THR A 60 -0.40 5.82 7.83
CA THR A 60 0.77 5.03 8.19
C THR A 60 0.38 3.87 9.10
N VAL A 61 -0.68 4.05 9.90
CA VAL A 61 -1.26 3.01 10.75
C VAL A 61 -1.98 1.99 9.87
N GLY A 62 -2.90 2.42 9.01
CA GLY A 62 -3.60 1.56 8.07
C GLY A 62 -2.67 0.79 7.13
N ALA A 63 -1.56 1.40 6.69
CA ALA A 63 -0.55 0.70 5.89
C ALA A 63 0.11 -0.46 6.67
N ARG A 64 0.35 -0.27 7.97
CA ARG A 64 0.94 -1.30 8.84
C ARG A 64 -0.05 -2.42 9.15
N ASP A 65 -1.29 -2.07 9.45
CA ASP A 65 -2.36 -3.05 9.69
C ASP A 65 -2.65 -3.88 8.43
N LEU A 66 -2.57 -3.26 7.25
CA LEU A 66 -2.65 -3.97 5.97
C LEU A 66 -1.48 -4.95 5.79
N ALA A 67 -0.27 -4.56 6.18
CA ALA A 67 0.90 -5.45 6.12
C ALA A 67 0.73 -6.68 7.02
N ASP A 68 0.19 -6.49 8.24
CA ASP A 68 -0.12 -7.59 9.15
C ASP A 68 -1.19 -8.52 8.55
N ALA A 69 -2.25 -7.97 7.95
CA ALA A 69 -3.27 -8.76 7.26
C ALA A 69 -2.70 -9.54 6.06
N LEU A 70 -1.81 -8.93 5.27
CA LEU A 70 -1.12 -9.56 4.15
C LEU A 70 -0.16 -10.67 4.58
N SER A 71 0.47 -10.54 5.75
CA SER A 71 1.35 -11.59 6.29
C SER A 71 0.61 -12.90 6.54
N ILE A 72 -0.71 -12.81 6.80
CA ILE A 72 -1.60 -13.96 7.00
C ILE A 72 -2.18 -14.43 5.66
N ALA A 73 -2.63 -13.52 4.81
CA ALA A 73 -3.31 -13.85 3.55
C ALA A 73 -2.35 -14.35 2.45
N ALA A 74 -1.12 -13.84 2.41
CA ALA A 74 -0.08 -14.21 1.45
C ALA A 74 1.29 -14.33 2.12
N PRO A 75 1.52 -15.39 2.93
CA PRO A 75 2.82 -15.63 3.53
C PRO A 75 3.90 -15.74 2.47
N GLY A 76 4.91 -14.86 2.53
CA GLY A 76 6.03 -14.82 1.59
C GLY A 76 5.94 -13.75 0.50
N LEU A 77 4.86 -12.97 0.45
CA LEU A 77 4.81 -11.76 -0.37
C LEU A 77 5.76 -10.69 0.20
N ASP A 78 6.71 -10.21 -0.61
CA ASP A 78 7.66 -9.17 -0.23
C ASP A 78 6.96 -7.80 -0.29
N LEU A 79 6.62 -7.29 0.89
CA LEU A 79 5.95 -6.00 1.02
C LEU A 79 6.97 -4.86 0.99
N ARG A 80 6.75 -3.93 0.08
CA ARG A 80 7.57 -2.73 -0.08
C ARG A 80 6.73 -1.48 0.15
N TRP A 81 7.31 -0.53 0.85
CA TRP A 81 6.78 0.82 0.99
C TRP A 81 7.95 1.79 1.00
N ARG A 82 7.69 3.05 0.67
CA ARG A 82 8.74 4.05 0.63
C ARG A 82 9.19 4.39 2.05
N ARG A 83 10.46 4.10 2.34
CA ARG A 83 11.14 4.56 3.56
C ARG A 83 11.40 6.06 3.39
N SER A 84 10.62 6.88 4.06
CA SER A 84 10.99 8.28 4.27
C SER A 84 12.03 8.34 5.40
N PRO A 85 12.98 9.30 5.36
CA PRO A 85 13.86 9.59 6.49
C PRO A 85 13.13 10.02 7.76
N LEU A 86 11.81 10.21 7.73
CA LEU A 86 10.95 10.59 8.86
C LEU A 86 9.91 9.51 9.25
N GLU A 87 10.19 8.22 8.97
CA GLU A 87 9.23 7.08 9.08
C GLU A 87 8.16 7.05 7.97
N CYS A 88 7.55 5.86 7.76
CA CYS A 88 6.48 5.59 6.79
C CYS A 88 5.59 6.82 6.66
N SER A 89 5.59 7.51 5.52
CA SER A 89 4.87 8.78 5.39
C SER A 89 3.68 8.59 4.47
N GLY A 90 2.52 9.01 4.97
CA GLY A 90 1.30 9.07 4.18
C GLY A 90 1.18 10.37 3.39
N HIS A 91 0.61 10.23 2.20
CA HIS A 91 -0.08 11.30 1.47
C HIS A 91 0.69 12.51 0.92
N TRP A 92 1.73 12.31 0.11
CA TRP A 92 2.30 13.43 -0.67
C TRP A 92 2.52 13.01 -2.11
N GLN A 93 1.49 13.22 -2.95
CA GLN A 93 1.59 13.07 -4.40
C GLN A 93 2.64 14.03 -5.00
N ASP A 94 2.85 15.18 -4.35
CA ASP A 94 3.92 16.12 -4.71
C ASP A 94 5.31 15.58 -4.31
N ASP A 95 5.52 14.99 -3.12
CA ASP A 95 6.79 14.30 -2.81
C ASP A 95 6.96 12.97 -3.59
N TRP A 96 5.85 12.40 -4.06
CA TRP A 96 5.82 11.25 -4.97
C TRP A 96 6.46 11.59 -6.32
N ASN A 97 6.17 12.79 -6.83
CA ASN A 97 6.59 13.28 -8.14
C ASN A 97 7.82 14.21 -8.10
N ALA A 98 8.09 14.88 -6.97
CA ALA A 98 9.15 15.89 -6.82
C ALA A 98 10.49 15.30 -6.35
N LEU A 99 10.51 14.05 -5.92
CA LEU A 99 11.76 13.33 -5.67
C LEU A 99 12.17 12.64 -6.97
N PRO A 100 13.40 12.89 -7.49
CA PRO A 100 13.87 12.47 -8.83
C PRO A 100 13.60 11.01 -9.13
#